data_AF-A0A9D2UB92-F1
#
_entry.id   AF-A0A9D2UB92-F1
#
_cell.length_a   1.000
_cell.length_b   1.000
_cell.length_c   1.000
_cell.angle_alpha   90.00
_cell.angle_beta   90.00
_cell.angle_gamma   90.00
#
_symmetry.space_group_name_H-M   'P 1'
#
loop_
_entity.id
_entity.type
_entity.pdbx_description
1 polymer ?
#
loop_
_entity_poly.entity_id
_entity_poly.type
_entity_poly.pdbx_seq_one_letter_code
_entity_poly.pdbx_strand_id
1 'polypeptide(L)'
;MSASASIDKQQADWNERVALAEKMIPLLGQLRREKNVVTSIFGRQLINVAETDILKQHRFARRIINNDLPIAHTMPILERIAELDLNTVAADLGALATAFEDKGGDFGDTAAIDEFLKEQFADVIGTRGDTPTTDVVLYGFGRIGRLLARILLAQSSEKAGPRLRAIVVRKNSEDDLQKRASLLRRDSVHGSFDGTIWVDEENNVIWANGTPIQVIYANKPAEIDYTEYGIDNAIVVDNTGVWRDREGLGQHLQAKGVARALLTAPGKGDIKN
;
A
#
# COMPACT_ATOMS: atom_id res chain seq x y z
N MET A 1 33.53 -17.70 -29.28
CA MET A 1 33.22 -16.32 -28.83
C MET A 1 34.10 -16.03 -27.62
N SER A 2 34.82 -14.90 -27.58
CA SER A 2 35.70 -14.56 -26.46
C SER A 2 34.90 -14.22 -25.20
N ALA A 3 35.47 -14.44 -24.01
CA ALA A 3 34.81 -14.15 -22.74
C ALA A 3 34.35 -12.68 -22.61
N SER A 4 35.07 -11.73 -23.22
CA SER A 4 34.67 -10.31 -23.25
C SER A 4 33.39 -10.09 -24.06
N ALA A 5 33.26 -10.70 -25.24
CA ALA A 5 32.03 -10.58 -26.05
C ALA A 5 30.79 -11.16 -25.34
N SER A 6 30.98 -12.14 -24.45
CA SER A 6 29.89 -12.69 -23.63
C SER A 6 29.49 -11.77 -22.47
N ILE A 7 30.46 -11.07 -21.86
CA ILE A 7 30.20 -10.10 -20.79
C ILE A 7 29.48 -8.88 -21.35
N ASP A 8 29.94 -8.35 -22.49
CA ASP A 8 29.35 -7.19 -23.15
C ASP A 8 27.89 -7.45 -23.54
N LYS A 9 27.59 -8.67 -24.01
CA LYS A 9 26.21 -9.10 -24.31
C LYS A 9 25.33 -9.17 -23.07
N GLN A 10 25.83 -9.71 -21.96
CA GLN A 10 25.07 -9.76 -20.70
C GLN A 10 24.83 -8.38 -20.13
N GLN A 11 25.81 -7.47 -20.24
CA GLN A 11 25.67 -6.09 -19.80
C GLN A 11 24.65 -5.32 -20.65
N ALA A 12 24.65 -5.52 -21.96
CA ALA A 12 23.66 -4.92 -22.86
C ALA A 12 22.24 -5.40 -22.55
N ASP A 13 22.03 -6.72 -22.39
CA ASP A 13 20.76 -7.32 -21.98
C ASP A 13 20.30 -6.81 -20.61
N TRP A 14 21.22 -6.62 -19.66
CA TRP A 14 20.90 -6.02 -18.37
C TRP A 14 20.43 -4.57 -18.52
N ASN A 15 21.15 -3.75 -19.29
CA ASN A 15 20.82 -2.33 -19.47
C ASN A 15 19.46 -2.15 -20.15
N GLU A 16 19.10 -3.01 -21.11
CA GLU A 16 17.79 -2.99 -21.76
C GLU A 16 16.67 -3.30 -20.75
N ARG A 17 16.86 -4.32 -19.90
CA ARG A 17 15.89 -4.67 -18.85
C ARG A 17 15.73 -3.56 -17.81
N VAL A 18 16.83 -2.90 -17.44
CA VAL A 18 16.79 -1.73 -16.55
C VAL A 18 15.98 -0.60 -17.20
N ALA A 19 16.24 -0.28 -18.48
CA ALA A 19 15.50 0.75 -19.19
C ALA A 19 14.00 0.46 -19.28
N LEU A 20 13.60 -0.80 -19.46
CA LEU A 20 12.19 -1.20 -19.40
C LEU A 20 11.61 -1.05 -17.99
N ALA A 21 12.34 -1.51 -16.96
CA ALA A 21 11.91 -1.37 -15.57
C ALA A 21 11.75 0.09 -15.14
N GLU A 22 12.65 0.99 -15.57
CA GLU A 22 12.53 2.43 -15.35
C GLU A 22 11.27 3.01 -15.99
N LYS A 23 10.91 2.56 -17.21
CA LYS A 23 9.67 2.97 -17.89
C LYS A 23 8.41 2.44 -17.19
N MET A 24 8.47 1.31 -16.50
CA MET A 24 7.33 0.79 -15.73
C MET A 24 6.98 1.72 -14.56
N ILE A 25 7.97 2.29 -13.86
CA ILE A 25 7.78 3.09 -12.64
C ILE A 25 6.71 4.20 -12.78
N PRO A 26 6.74 5.08 -13.81
CA PRO A 26 5.71 6.11 -13.96
C PRO A 26 4.32 5.53 -14.22
N LEU A 27 4.20 4.45 -15.01
CA LEU A 27 2.93 3.78 -15.29
C LEU A 27 2.35 3.14 -14.03
N LEU A 28 3.18 2.47 -13.24
CA LEU A 28 2.82 1.91 -11.94
C LEU A 28 2.28 2.99 -11.00
N GLY A 29 2.98 4.13 -10.92
CA GLY A 29 2.56 5.26 -10.11
C GLY A 29 1.25 5.90 -10.62
N GLN A 30 1.10 6.04 -11.93
CA GLN A 30 -0.10 6.56 -12.57
C GLN A 30 -1.32 5.69 -12.26
N LEU A 31 -1.23 4.38 -12.53
CA LEU A 31 -2.29 3.40 -12.28
C LEU A 31 -2.76 3.43 -10.84
N ARG A 32 -1.84 3.50 -9.89
CA ARG A 32 -2.17 3.58 -8.47
C ARG A 32 -2.89 4.88 -8.11
N ARG A 33 -2.35 6.04 -8.51
CA ARG A 33 -2.90 7.35 -8.12
C ARG A 33 -4.22 7.65 -8.82
N GLU A 34 -4.29 7.37 -10.12
CA GLU A 34 -5.40 7.81 -10.97
C GLU A 34 -6.50 6.75 -11.10
N LYS A 35 -6.17 5.46 -11.02
CA LYS A 35 -7.13 4.37 -11.27
C LYS A 35 -7.30 3.41 -10.10
N ASN A 36 -6.56 3.62 -9.00
CA ASN A 36 -6.53 2.73 -7.85
C ASN A 36 -6.24 1.27 -8.24
N VAL A 37 -5.40 1.08 -9.26
CA VAL A 37 -4.98 -0.24 -9.71
C VAL A 37 -3.72 -0.63 -8.95
N VAL A 38 -3.78 -1.76 -8.24
CA VAL A 38 -2.63 -2.32 -7.53
C VAL A 38 -2.01 -3.39 -8.40
N THR A 39 -0.76 -3.19 -8.78
CA THR A 39 -0.04 -4.14 -9.64
C THR A 39 0.87 -5.05 -8.82
N SER A 40 1.05 -6.28 -9.31
CA SER A 40 1.95 -7.27 -8.69
C SER A 40 2.59 -8.18 -9.72
N ILE A 41 3.59 -8.94 -9.30
CA ILE A 41 4.12 -10.10 -10.02
C ILE A 41 4.00 -11.30 -9.09
N PHE A 42 3.06 -12.20 -9.42
CA PHE A 42 2.68 -13.36 -8.63
C PHE A 42 2.53 -13.06 -7.13
N GLY A 43 1.67 -12.09 -6.83
CA GLY A 43 1.32 -11.64 -5.48
C GLY A 43 2.33 -10.68 -4.83
N ARG A 44 3.50 -10.46 -5.46
CA ARG A 44 4.46 -9.47 -4.97
C ARG A 44 4.17 -8.09 -5.54
N GLN A 45 3.67 -7.21 -4.69
CA GLN A 45 3.24 -5.86 -5.06
C GLN A 45 4.38 -5.01 -5.63
N LEU A 46 4.08 -4.23 -6.67
CA LEU A 46 5.00 -3.29 -7.31
C LEU A 46 4.71 -1.85 -6.85
N ILE A 47 4.71 -1.64 -5.53
CA ILE A 47 4.40 -0.36 -4.89
C ILE A 47 5.69 0.32 -4.40
N ASN A 48 5.94 1.56 -4.84
CA ASN A 48 7.12 2.34 -4.46
C ASN A 48 8.44 1.56 -4.66
N VAL A 49 8.50 0.78 -5.74
CA VAL A 49 9.64 -0.09 -6.06
C VAL A 49 10.66 0.62 -6.93
N ALA A 50 11.94 0.33 -6.72
CA ALA A 50 13.00 0.69 -7.65
C ALA A 50 12.99 -0.25 -8.87
N GLU A 51 13.64 0.15 -9.94
CA GLU A 51 13.83 -0.64 -11.16
C GLU A 51 14.49 -1.99 -10.86
N THR A 52 15.47 -2.01 -9.94
CA THR A 52 16.11 -3.27 -9.51
C THR A 52 15.17 -4.21 -8.77
N ASP A 53 14.16 -3.71 -8.06
CA ASP A 53 13.19 -4.54 -7.37
C ASP A 53 12.21 -5.16 -8.36
N ILE A 54 11.77 -4.41 -9.37
CA ILE A 54 10.97 -4.93 -10.49
C ILE A 54 11.70 -6.12 -11.15
N LEU A 55 13.00 -5.97 -11.44
CA LEU A 55 13.81 -7.05 -12.03
C LEU A 55 13.94 -8.27 -11.11
N LYS A 56 14.10 -8.05 -9.80
CA LYS A 56 14.11 -9.15 -8.81
C LYS A 56 12.78 -9.91 -8.80
N GLN A 57 11.65 -9.21 -8.92
CA GLN A 57 10.34 -9.89 -8.94
C GLN A 57 10.13 -10.71 -10.21
N HIS A 58 10.55 -10.22 -11.39
CA HIS A 58 10.56 -11.01 -12.62
C HIS A 58 11.44 -12.26 -12.49
N ARG A 59 12.62 -12.13 -11.86
CA ARG A 59 13.48 -13.29 -11.59
C ARG A 59 12.84 -14.27 -10.60
N PHE A 60 12.08 -13.78 -9.63
CA PHE A 60 11.37 -14.61 -8.66
C PHE A 60 10.27 -15.46 -9.31
N ALA A 61 9.62 -14.94 -10.37
CA ALA A 61 8.60 -15.67 -11.13
C ALA A 61 9.04 -17.06 -11.60
N ARG A 62 10.35 -17.25 -11.88
CA ARG A 62 10.94 -18.55 -12.24
C ARG A 62 10.67 -19.67 -11.22
N ARG A 63 10.45 -19.31 -9.96
CA ARG A 63 10.12 -20.27 -8.88
C ARG A 63 8.66 -20.72 -8.89
N ILE A 64 7.82 -20.04 -9.67
CA ILE A 64 6.36 -20.24 -9.72
C ILE A 64 5.99 -20.91 -11.03
N ILE A 65 6.41 -20.34 -12.16
CA ILE A 65 6.06 -20.84 -13.50
C ILE A 65 7.10 -21.81 -14.08
N ASN A 66 8.17 -22.14 -13.32
CA ASN A 66 9.30 -22.95 -13.77
C ASN A 66 9.94 -22.47 -15.10
N ASN A 67 9.76 -21.20 -15.43
CA ASN A 67 10.26 -20.56 -16.64
C ASN A 67 10.59 -19.08 -16.38
N ASP A 68 11.32 -18.46 -17.29
CA ASP A 68 11.62 -17.03 -17.23
C ASP A 68 10.36 -16.21 -17.52
N LEU A 69 10.18 -15.12 -16.77
CA LEU A 69 9.22 -14.06 -17.11
C LEU A 69 10.01 -12.84 -17.61
N PRO A 70 10.17 -12.66 -18.93
CA PRO A 70 10.84 -11.49 -19.48
C PRO A 70 10.06 -10.21 -19.16
N ILE A 71 10.76 -9.14 -18.79
CA ILE A 71 10.12 -7.83 -18.58
C ILE A 71 9.51 -7.27 -19.87
N ALA A 72 10.03 -7.69 -21.03
CA ALA A 72 9.45 -7.40 -22.33
C ALA A 72 8.05 -8.00 -22.54
N HIS A 73 7.64 -8.99 -21.74
CA HIS A 73 6.30 -9.58 -21.80
C HIS A 73 5.30 -8.81 -20.91
N THR A 74 5.76 -8.25 -19.79
CA THR A 74 4.91 -7.52 -18.84
C THR A 74 4.78 -6.05 -19.17
N MET A 75 5.78 -5.43 -19.80
CA MET A 75 5.76 -4.01 -20.18
C MET A 75 4.60 -3.68 -21.13
N PRO A 76 4.38 -4.39 -22.27
CA PRO A 76 3.26 -4.09 -23.16
C PRO A 76 1.91 -4.25 -22.48
N ILE A 77 1.74 -5.28 -21.64
CA ILE A 77 0.53 -5.47 -20.83
C ILE A 77 0.30 -4.28 -19.90
N LEU A 78 1.34 -3.81 -19.20
CA LEU A 78 1.24 -2.67 -18.30
C LEU A 78 0.84 -1.38 -19.06
N GLU A 79 1.40 -1.14 -20.24
CA GLU A 79 1.02 0.00 -21.10
C GLU A 79 -0.46 -0.07 -21.48
N ARG A 80 -0.95 -1.23 -21.92
CA ARG A 80 -2.37 -1.39 -22.26
C ARG A 80 -3.29 -1.20 -21.04
N ILE A 81 -2.92 -1.76 -19.88
CA ILE A 81 -3.67 -1.54 -18.62
C ILE A 81 -3.73 -0.05 -18.26
N ALA A 82 -2.64 0.69 -18.47
CA ALA A 82 -2.57 2.13 -18.23
C ALA A 82 -3.53 2.94 -19.13
N GLU A 83 -3.92 2.41 -20.30
CA GLU A 83 -4.87 3.05 -21.20
C GLU A 83 -6.33 2.69 -20.90
N LEU A 84 -6.61 1.51 -20.34
CA LEU A 84 -7.97 1.06 -20.06
C LEU A 84 -8.70 1.93 -19.02
N ASP A 85 -9.99 2.18 -19.22
CA ASP A 85 -10.85 2.86 -18.24
C ASP A 85 -11.22 1.89 -17.10
N LEU A 86 -10.24 1.63 -16.24
CA LEU A 86 -10.35 0.78 -15.06
C LEU A 86 -10.62 1.60 -13.81
N ASN A 87 -11.33 0.97 -12.88
CA ASN A 87 -11.46 1.42 -11.50
C ASN A 87 -10.62 0.51 -10.56
N THR A 88 -10.92 0.50 -9.26
CA THR A 88 -10.27 -0.36 -8.25
C THR A 88 -10.15 -1.82 -8.69
N VAL A 89 -8.93 -2.27 -8.99
CA VAL A 89 -8.63 -3.67 -9.31
C VAL A 89 -7.19 -4.03 -8.94
N ALA A 90 -6.97 -5.30 -8.62
CA ALA A 90 -5.63 -5.87 -8.52
C ALA A 90 -5.24 -6.50 -9.86
N ALA A 91 -4.13 -6.06 -10.44
CA ALA A 91 -3.63 -6.55 -11.72
C ALA A 91 -2.28 -7.24 -11.52
N ASP A 92 -2.27 -8.58 -11.53
CA ASP A 92 -1.04 -9.34 -11.45
C ASP A 92 -0.41 -9.48 -12.84
N LEU A 93 0.61 -8.67 -13.14
CA LEU A 93 1.29 -8.64 -14.42
C LEU A 93 1.95 -9.97 -14.76
N GLY A 94 2.42 -10.70 -13.75
CA GLY A 94 3.02 -12.02 -13.94
C GLY A 94 1.98 -13.04 -14.38
N ALA A 95 0.85 -13.11 -13.67
CA ALA A 95 -0.24 -14.00 -14.03
C ALA A 95 -0.87 -13.64 -15.38
N LEU A 96 -1.07 -12.35 -15.67
CA LEU A 96 -1.62 -11.88 -16.94
C LEU A 96 -0.70 -12.22 -18.12
N ALA A 97 0.60 -11.98 -17.99
CA ALA A 97 1.57 -12.32 -19.03
C ALA A 97 1.61 -13.82 -19.31
N THR A 98 1.66 -14.65 -18.25
CA THR A 98 1.61 -16.11 -18.40
C THR A 98 0.31 -16.57 -19.04
N ALA A 99 -0.84 -16.06 -18.60
CA ALA A 99 -2.13 -16.44 -19.18
C ALA A 99 -2.28 -16.02 -20.65
N PHE A 100 -1.70 -14.88 -21.05
CA PHE A 100 -1.67 -14.44 -22.44
C PHE A 100 -0.76 -15.33 -23.30
N GLU A 101 0.43 -15.67 -22.79
CA GLU A 101 1.36 -16.59 -23.45
C GLU A 101 0.78 -18.00 -23.59
N ASP A 102 0.11 -18.52 -22.57
CA ASP A 102 -0.55 -19.84 -22.58
C ASP A 102 -1.69 -19.91 -23.61
N LYS A 103 -2.33 -18.78 -23.92
CA LYS A 103 -3.31 -18.64 -25.02
C LYS A 103 -2.66 -18.51 -26.40
N GLY A 104 -1.33 -18.52 -26.48
CA GLY A 104 -0.57 -18.33 -27.73
C GLY A 104 -0.47 -16.87 -28.18
N GLY A 105 -0.63 -15.92 -27.26
CA GLY A 105 -0.59 -14.49 -27.56
C GLY A 105 0.81 -13.99 -27.96
N ASP A 106 0.85 -13.01 -28.85
CA ASP A 106 2.07 -12.30 -29.25
C ASP A 106 2.17 -10.96 -28.51
N PHE A 107 3.21 -10.77 -27.71
CA PHE A 107 3.44 -9.54 -26.94
C PHE A 107 3.76 -8.31 -27.82
N GLY A 108 4.06 -8.52 -29.11
CA GLY A 108 4.18 -7.46 -30.12
C GLY A 108 2.84 -7.03 -30.73
N ASP A 109 1.77 -7.81 -30.56
CA ASP A 109 0.43 -7.51 -31.08
C ASP A 109 -0.41 -6.79 -30.03
N THR A 110 -0.43 -5.46 -30.10
CA THR A 110 -1.18 -4.62 -29.16
C THR A 110 -2.70 -4.84 -29.24
N ALA A 111 -3.24 -5.25 -30.40
CA ALA A 111 -4.66 -5.51 -30.55
C ALA A 111 -5.06 -6.82 -29.84
N ALA A 112 -4.22 -7.86 -29.95
CA ALA A 112 -4.42 -9.10 -29.23
C ALA A 112 -4.34 -8.90 -27.70
N ILE A 113 -3.40 -8.09 -27.22
CA ILE A 113 -3.32 -7.75 -25.79
C ILE A 113 -4.57 -7.00 -25.34
N ASP A 114 -5.06 -6.04 -26.13
CA ASP A 114 -6.29 -5.30 -25.82
C ASP A 114 -7.51 -6.20 -25.71
N GLU A 115 -7.69 -7.11 -26.65
CA GLU A 115 -8.79 -8.07 -26.62
C GLU A 115 -8.71 -8.95 -25.37
N PHE A 116 -7.52 -9.47 -25.07
CA PHE A 116 -7.27 -10.27 -23.89
C PHE A 116 -7.58 -9.51 -22.59
N LEU A 117 -7.09 -8.28 -22.44
CA LEU A 117 -7.32 -7.51 -21.21
C LEU A 117 -8.77 -7.06 -21.05
N LYS A 118 -9.47 -6.78 -22.15
CA LYS A 118 -10.92 -6.52 -22.12
C LYS A 118 -11.70 -7.74 -21.62
N GLU A 119 -11.29 -8.94 -22.00
CA GLU A 119 -11.85 -10.18 -21.47
C GLU A 119 -11.55 -10.32 -19.96
N GLN A 120 -10.29 -10.12 -19.54
CA GLN A 120 -9.88 -10.28 -18.14
C GLN A 120 -10.51 -9.26 -17.18
N PHE A 121 -10.77 -8.04 -17.66
CA PHE A 121 -11.32 -6.95 -16.85
C PHE A 121 -12.76 -6.57 -17.22
N ALA A 122 -13.49 -7.46 -17.92
CA ALA A 122 -14.85 -7.19 -18.41
C ALA A 122 -15.80 -6.68 -17.32
N ASP A 123 -15.69 -7.20 -16.10
CA ASP A 123 -16.54 -6.83 -14.96
C ASP A 123 -16.18 -5.48 -14.32
N VAL A 124 -15.03 -4.91 -14.64
CA VAL A 124 -14.50 -3.70 -13.98
C VAL A 124 -14.38 -2.52 -14.96
N ILE A 125 -14.17 -2.78 -16.26
CA ILE A 125 -14.03 -1.73 -17.28
C ILE A 125 -15.30 -0.87 -17.32
N GLY A 126 -15.12 0.45 -17.28
CA GLY A 126 -16.20 1.43 -17.35
C GLY A 126 -17.11 1.46 -16.11
N THR A 127 -16.82 0.66 -15.08
CA THR A 127 -17.54 0.74 -13.80
C THR A 127 -17.15 2.03 -13.07
N ARG A 128 -18.15 2.79 -12.64
CA ARG A 128 -17.97 3.94 -11.75
C ARG A 128 -18.45 3.54 -10.37
N GLY A 129 -17.51 3.30 -9.47
CA GLY A 129 -17.81 3.03 -8.07
C GLY A 129 -16.78 3.73 -7.20
N ASP A 130 -17.23 4.70 -6.40
CA ASP A 130 -16.43 5.17 -5.28
C ASP A 130 -16.30 3.98 -4.32
N THR A 131 -15.13 3.35 -4.32
CA THR A 131 -14.83 2.36 -3.29
C THR A 131 -14.69 3.15 -1.99
N PRO A 132 -15.54 2.93 -0.98
CA PRO A 132 -15.53 3.78 0.20
C PRO A 132 -14.16 3.70 0.88
N THR A 133 -13.60 4.88 1.15
CA THR A 133 -12.42 4.96 2.01
C THR A 133 -12.81 4.51 3.42
N THR A 134 -11.93 3.75 4.05
CA THR A 134 -12.12 3.33 5.43
C THR A 134 -11.14 4.11 6.29
N ASP A 135 -11.64 5.01 7.10
CA ASP A 135 -10.79 5.76 8.01
C ASP A 135 -10.24 4.83 9.10
N VAL A 136 -8.95 4.94 9.36
CA VAL A 136 -8.23 4.15 10.36
C VAL A 136 -7.66 5.10 11.41
N VAL A 137 -7.93 4.76 12.67
CA VAL A 137 -7.35 5.43 13.84
C VAL A 137 -6.46 4.44 14.57
N LEU A 138 -5.22 4.82 14.85
CA LEU A 138 -4.31 3.99 15.63
C LEU A 138 -4.33 4.44 17.09
N TYR A 139 -4.97 3.66 17.96
CA TYR A 139 -4.98 3.91 19.39
C TYR A 139 -3.69 3.35 20.01
N GLY A 140 -2.78 4.24 20.38
CA GLY A 140 -1.41 3.91 20.76
C GLY A 140 -0.43 3.99 19.59
N PHE A 141 0.66 4.74 19.78
CA PHE A 141 1.71 4.98 18.78
C PHE A 141 3.07 4.40 19.20
N GLY A 142 3.03 3.20 19.78
CA GLY A 142 4.21 2.40 20.10
C GLY A 142 4.82 1.73 18.87
N ARG A 143 5.57 0.64 19.06
CA ARG A 143 6.24 -0.06 17.95
C ARG A 143 5.27 -0.55 16.87
N ILE A 144 4.21 -1.28 17.26
CA ILE A 144 3.21 -1.81 16.31
C ILE A 144 2.45 -0.68 15.62
N GLY A 145 1.99 0.34 16.37
CA GLY A 145 1.30 1.49 15.79
C GLY A 145 2.14 2.23 14.74
N ARG A 146 3.44 2.43 14.98
CA ARG A 146 4.32 3.03 13.98
C ARG A 146 4.51 2.17 12.73
N LEU A 147 4.60 0.84 12.89
CA LEU A 147 4.71 -0.06 11.74
C LEU A 147 3.44 -0.09 10.91
N LEU A 148 2.27 -0.16 11.55
CA LEU A 148 0.99 -0.06 10.86
C LEU A 148 0.84 1.29 10.16
N ALA A 149 1.24 2.39 10.81
CA ALA A 149 1.25 3.71 10.16
C ALA A 149 2.12 3.73 8.91
N ARG A 150 3.33 3.16 8.97
CA ARG A 150 4.20 3.04 7.79
C ARG A 150 3.56 2.25 6.66
N ILE A 151 2.89 1.13 6.96
CA ILE A 151 2.20 0.31 5.97
C ILE A 151 1.02 1.07 5.35
N LEU A 152 0.18 1.69 6.17
CA LEU A 152 -0.98 2.47 5.71
C LEU A 152 -0.55 3.66 4.86
N LEU A 153 0.53 4.36 5.22
CA LEU A 153 1.09 5.46 4.44
C LEU A 153 1.74 4.97 3.14
N ALA A 154 2.38 3.80 3.15
CA ALA A 154 2.96 3.22 1.94
C ALA A 154 1.89 2.71 0.96
N GLN A 155 0.72 2.32 1.47
CA GLN A 155 -0.42 1.78 0.69
C GLN A 155 -1.52 2.82 0.42
N SER A 156 -1.38 4.05 0.90
CA SER A 156 -2.43 5.07 0.75
C SER A 156 -2.79 5.30 -0.71
N SER A 157 -4.08 5.34 -1.00
CA SER A 157 -4.64 5.69 -2.29
C SER A 157 -5.64 6.81 -2.07
N GLU A 158 -5.67 7.78 -2.98
CA GLU A 158 -6.62 8.90 -2.89
C GLU A 158 -8.06 8.44 -3.10
N LYS A 159 -8.27 7.34 -3.84
CA LYS A 159 -9.58 6.91 -4.30
C LYS A 159 -10.22 5.82 -3.45
N ALA A 160 -9.43 5.02 -2.71
CA ALA A 160 -9.98 3.89 -1.97
C ALA A 160 -9.08 3.34 -0.86
N GLY A 161 -9.65 2.46 -0.05
CA GLY A 161 -8.92 1.64 0.89
C GLY A 161 -8.75 2.27 2.27
N PRO A 162 -7.92 1.66 3.13
CA PRO A 162 -7.71 2.13 4.48
C PRO A 162 -6.85 3.40 4.47
N ARG A 163 -7.35 4.45 5.13
CA ARG A 163 -6.69 5.75 5.24
C ARG A 163 -6.38 6.07 6.68
N LEU A 164 -5.10 6.21 7.03
CA LEU A 164 -4.70 6.66 8.35
C LEU A 164 -5.15 8.11 8.54
N ARG A 165 -6.07 8.36 9.49
CA ARG A 165 -6.59 9.70 9.79
C ARG A 165 -6.07 10.27 11.10
N ALA A 166 -5.88 9.41 12.11
CA ALA A 166 -5.49 9.85 13.43
C ALA A 166 -4.66 8.82 14.19
N ILE A 167 -3.89 9.31 15.15
CA ILE A 167 -3.26 8.53 16.19
C ILE A 167 -3.72 9.05 17.55
N VAL A 168 -3.98 8.15 18.49
CA VAL A 168 -4.33 8.52 19.86
C VAL A 168 -3.18 8.16 20.79
N VAL A 169 -2.72 9.12 21.58
CA VAL A 169 -1.65 8.94 22.55
C VAL A 169 -1.98 9.62 23.88
N ARG A 170 -1.27 9.28 24.95
CA ARG A 170 -1.32 10.03 26.21
C ARG A 170 -0.31 11.17 26.15
N LYS A 171 -0.72 12.36 26.59
CA LYS A 171 0.17 13.53 26.63
C LYS A 171 1.16 13.34 27.78
N ASN A 172 2.45 13.28 27.44
CA ASN A 172 3.53 13.10 28.42
C ASN A 172 4.41 14.34 28.60
N SER A 173 4.55 15.18 27.56
CA SER A 173 5.34 16.41 27.58
C SER A 173 4.80 17.42 26.56
N GLU A 174 5.29 18.65 26.60
CA GLU A 174 4.98 19.67 25.58
C GLU A 174 5.51 19.25 24.20
N ASP A 175 6.72 18.67 24.12
CA ASP A 175 7.33 18.20 22.86
C ASP A 175 6.81 16.84 22.37
N ASP A 176 5.66 16.34 22.86
CA ASP A 176 5.22 14.97 22.53
C ASP A 176 5.00 14.80 21.01
N LEU A 177 4.41 15.80 20.36
CA LEU A 177 4.14 15.81 18.92
C LEU A 177 5.43 15.63 18.09
N GLN A 178 6.46 16.44 18.38
CA GLN A 178 7.78 16.36 17.75
C GLN A 178 8.43 14.98 17.99
N LYS A 179 8.30 14.44 19.20
CA LYS A 179 8.80 13.10 19.52
C LYS A 179 8.09 12.01 18.71
N ARG A 180 6.75 12.07 18.54
CA ARG A 180 6.00 11.12 17.71
C ARG A 180 6.45 11.17 16.25
N ALA A 181 6.59 12.37 15.70
CA ALA A 181 7.08 12.55 14.33
C ALA A 181 8.51 11.99 14.15
N SER A 182 9.40 12.26 15.11
CA SER A 182 10.77 11.75 15.10
C SER A 182 10.84 10.22 15.15
N LEU A 183 10.02 9.59 16.01
CA LEU A 183 9.95 8.13 16.11
C LEU A 183 9.34 7.47 14.86
N LEU A 184 8.43 8.15 14.15
CA LEU A 184 7.96 7.68 12.86
C LEU A 184 9.08 7.79 11.81
N ARG A 185 9.82 8.91 11.81
CA ARG A 185 10.91 9.22 10.87
C ARG A 185 12.08 8.25 10.97
N ARG A 186 12.45 7.80 12.17
CA ARG A 186 13.59 6.90 12.38
C ARG A 186 13.21 5.76 13.31
N ASP A 187 13.29 4.54 12.80
CA ASP A 187 13.15 3.31 13.57
C ASP A 187 14.48 2.55 13.53
N SER A 188 14.91 2.01 14.68
CA SER A 188 16.20 1.32 14.79
C SER A 188 16.22 -0.05 14.10
N VAL A 189 15.06 -0.67 13.91
CA VAL A 189 14.94 -2.00 13.29
C VAL A 189 14.47 -1.88 11.84
N HIS A 190 13.54 -0.98 11.59
CA HIS A 190 12.92 -0.80 10.27
C HIS A 190 13.49 0.39 9.48
N GLY A 191 14.56 1.01 9.98
CA GLY A 191 15.25 2.11 9.31
C GLY A 191 14.46 3.41 9.24
N SER A 192 14.93 4.30 8.36
CA SER A 192 14.28 5.58 8.08
C SER A 192 12.91 5.40 7.44
N PHE A 193 12.01 6.35 7.67
CA PHE A 193 10.76 6.44 6.93
C PHE A 193 11.03 6.75 5.46
N ASP A 194 10.32 6.06 4.57
CA ASP A 194 10.40 6.26 3.13
C ASP A 194 9.49 7.42 2.71
N GLY A 195 10.05 8.62 2.78
CA GLY A 195 9.39 9.86 2.35
C GLY A 195 9.53 11.02 3.33
N THR A 196 8.56 11.93 3.33
CA THR A 196 8.64 13.20 4.06
C THR A 196 7.75 13.20 5.28
N ILE A 197 8.24 13.80 6.38
CA ILE A 197 7.48 14.03 7.61
C ILE A 197 7.73 15.45 8.07
N TRP A 198 6.65 16.20 8.33
CA TRP A 198 6.69 17.50 9.00
C TRP A 198 5.55 17.62 10.01
N VAL A 199 5.64 18.61 10.90
CA VAL A 199 4.74 18.79 12.03
C VAL A 199 4.04 20.14 11.90
N ASP A 200 2.72 20.11 12.04
CA ASP A 200 1.87 21.28 12.22
C ASP A 200 1.50 21.35 13.71
N GLU A 201 2.20 22.21 14.46
CA GLU A 201 2.02 22.34 15.90
C GLU A 201 0.71 23.03 16.27
N GLU A 202 0.25 23.96 15.44
CA GLU A 202 -0.98 24.72 15.66
C GLU A 202 -2.21 23.79 15.64
N ASN A 203 -2.24 22.87 14.67
CA ASN A 203 -3.36 21.94 14.50
C ASN A 203 -3.14 20.56 15.15
N ASN A 204 -2.00 20.33 15.79
CA ASN A 204 -1.59 19.01 16.32
C ASN A 204 -1.59 17.90 15.25
N VAL A 205 -1.07 18.20 14.06
CA VAL A 205 -1.05 17.26 12.93
C VAL A 205 0.38 16.85 12.60
N ILE A 206 0.59 15.56 12.33
CA ILE A 206 1.78 15.05 11.66
C ILE A 206 1.45 14.85 10.20
N TRP A 207 2.17 15.53 9.32
CA TRP A 207 2.04 15.32 7.89
C TRP A 207 3.09 14.31 7.43
N ALA A 208 2.64 13.21 6.82
CA ALA A 208 3.52 12.18 6.27
C ALA A 208 3.14 11.85 4.83
N ASN A 209 4.05 12.05 3.88
CA ASN A 209 3.80 11.86 2.44
C ASN A 209 2.49 12.53 1.94
N GLY A 210 2.23 13.76 2.41
CA GLY A 210 1.02 14.51 2.08
C GLY A 210 -0.26 14.05 2.82
N THR A 211 -0.18 12.99 3.63
CA THR A 211 -1.31 12.53 4.46
C THR A 211 -1.30 13.24 5.82
N PRO A 212 -2.37 13.96 6.19
CA PRO A 212 -2.50 14.54 7.52
C PRO A 212 -2.90 13.46 8.53
N ILE A 213 -2.14 13.35 9.61
CA ILE A 213 -2.40 12.44 10.73
C ILE A 213 -2.70 13.29 11.96
N GLN A 214 -3.97 13.34 12.35
CA GLN A 214 -4.38 14.05 13.56
C GLN A 214 -3.79 13.35 14.80
N VAL A 215 -3.10 14.09 15.66
CA VAL A 215 -2.65 13.58 16.96
C VAL A 215 -3.68 13.98 18.00
N ILE A 216 -4.33 12.98 18.58
CA ILE A 216 -5.36 13.14 19.60
C ILE A 216 -4.78 12.71 20.94
N TYR A 217 -4.93 13.56 21.96
CA TYR A 217 -4.48 13.25 23.32
C TYR A 217 -5.67 12.85 24.19
N ALA A 218 -5.68 11.60 24.66
CA ALA A 218 -6.75 11.08 25.50
C ALA A 218 -6.26 10.02 26.49
N ASN A 219 -6.92 9.91 27.64
CA ASN A 219 -6.59 8.92 28.66
C ASN A 219 -7.41 7.65 28.51
N LYS A 220 -8.68 7.78 28.13
CA LYS A 220 -9.63 6.68 27.93
C LYS A 220 -10.25 6.73 26.52
N PRO A 221 -10.60 5.57 25.93
CA PRO A 221 -11.23 5.50 24.61
C PRO A 221 -12.54 6.29 24.48
N ALA A 222 -13.44 6.14 25.46
CA ALA A 222 -14.79 6.69 25.40
C ALA A 222 -14.85 8.22 25.54
N GLU A 223 -13.74 8.88 25.87
CA GLU A 223 -13.66 10.34 26.00
C GLU A 223 -13.53 11.06 24.65
N ILE A 224 -13.32 10.32 23.56
CA ILE A 224 -12.93 10.88 22.26
C ILE A 224 -14.17 11.07 21.37
N ASP A 225 -14.30 12.26 20.77
CA ASP A 225 -15.22 12.52 19.68
C ASP A 225 -14.43 12.65 18.37
N TYR A 226 -14.39 11.59 17.56
CA TYR A 226 -13.64 11.61 16.31
C TYR A 226 -14.33 12.47 15.22
N THR A 227 -15.61 12.78 15.38
CA THR A 227 -16.39 13.57 14.42
C THR A 227 -15.92 15.03 14.37
N GLU A 228 -15.31 15.53 15.46
CA GLU A 228 -14.67 16.86 15.51
C GLU A 228 -13.52 16.98 14.49
N TYR A 229 -12.94 15.86 14.08
CA TYR A 229 -11.85 15.77 13.10
C TYR A 229 -12.33 15.28 11.72
N GLY A 230 -13.65 15.24 11.49
CA GLY A 230 -14.27 14.76 10.25
C GLY A 230 -14.03 13.27 10.01
N ILE A 231 -14.08 12.47 11.09
CA ILE A 231 -13.93 11.02 11.07
C ILE A 231 -15.22 10.41 11.64
N ASP A 232 -16.04 9.84 10.76
CA ASP A 232 -17.41 9.41 11.12
C ASP A 232 -17.62 7.89 11.12
N ASN A 233 -16.68 7.12 10.53
CA ASN A 233 -16.83 5.68 10.32
C ASN A 233 -15.50 4.93 10.47
N ALA A 234 -14.76 5.24 11.54
CA ALA A 234 -13.41 4.71 11.73
C ALA A 234 -13.39 3.24 12.16
N ILE A 235 -12.35 2.55 11.69
CA ILE A 235 -11.79 1.40 12.38
C ILE A 235 -10.72 1.90 13.36
N VAL A 236 -10.94 1.70 14.65
CA VAL A 236 -9.91 1.92 15.67
C VAL A 236 -9.08 0.67 15.83
N VAL A 237 -7.77 0.78 15.66
CA VAL A 237 -6.81 -0.30 15.91
C VAL A 237 -6.10 -0.02 17.23
N ASP A 238 -6.42 -0.81 18.25
CA ASP A 238 -5.81 -0.74 19.57
C ASP A 238 -4.46 -1.46 19.59
N ASN A 239 -3.41 -0.63 19.55
CA ASN A 239 -2.02 -1.05 19.60
C ASN A 239 -1.43 -0.94 21.02
N THR A 240 -2.22 -0.53 22.01
CA THR A 240 -1.76 -0.40 23.40
C THR A 240 -1.72 -1.73 24.11
N GLY A 241 -2.64 -2.63 23.76
CA GLY A 241 -2.82 -3.91 24.44
C GLY A 241 -3.24 -3.75 25.91
N VAL A 242 -3.77 -2.58 26.30
CA VAL A 242 -4.31 -2.36 27.66
C VAL A 242 -5.73 -2.92 27.74
N TRP A 243 -6.54 -2.70 26.70
CA TRP A 243 -7.95 -3.06 26.62
C TRP A 243 -8.12 -4.41 25.94
N ARG A 244 -8.02 -5.49 26.72
CA ARG A 244 -7.89 -6.86 26.17
C ARG A 244 -9.11 -7.74 26.33
N ASP A 245 -10.14 -7.31 27.05
CA ASP A 245 -11.42 -8.02 27.19
C ASP A 245 -12.53 -7.28 26.44
N ARG A 246 -13.70 -7.92 26.30
CA ARG A 246 -14.83 -7.38 25.53
C ARG A 246 -15.30 -6.03 26.06
N GLU A 247 -15.35 -5.87 27.37
CA GLU A 247 -15.78 -4.63 28.02
C GLU A 247 -14.78 -3.49 27.75
N GLY A 248 -13.48 -3.74 27.96
CA GLY A 248 -12.43 -2.78 27.70
C GLY A 248 -12.36 -2.37 26.24
N LEU A 249 -12.33 -3.33 25.32
CA LEU A 249 -12.28 -3.05 23.88
C LEU A 249 -13.57 -2.37 23.40
N GLY A 250 -14.72 -2.73 24.00
CA GLY A 250 -16.02 -2.13 23.73
C GLY A 250 -16.11 -0.64 24.04
N GLN A 251 -15.21 -0.08 24.88
CA GLN A 251 -15.16 1.36 25.14
C GLN A 251 -14.85 2.18 23.88
N HIS A 252 -14.07 1.63 22.94
CA HIS A 252 -13.81 2.31 21.66
C HIS A 252 -15.08 2.49 20.85
N LEU A 253 -16.03 1.56 20.92
CA LEU A 253 -17.30 1.65 20.20
C LEU A 253 -18.26 2.70 20.81
N GLN A 254 -17.97 3.18 22.02
CA GLN A 254 -18.73 4.27 22.65
C GLN A 254 -18.27 5.64 22.16
N ALA A 255 -17.05 5.74 21.61
CA ALA A 255 -16.54 6.97 21.02
C ALA A 255 -17.29 7.28 19.72
N LYS A 256 -17.66 8.55 19.54
CA LYS A 256 -18.37 9.00 18.33
C LYS A 256 -17.43 8.93 17.12
N GLY A 257 -17.98 8.49 15.98
CA GLY A 257 -17.21 8.32 14.74
C GLY A 257 -16.47 6.98 14.63
N VAL A 258 -16.67 6.05 15.57
CA VAL A 258 -16.13 4.68 15.51
C VAL A 258 -17.19 3.70 15.04
N ALA A 259 -16.83 2.88 14.05
CA ALA A 259 -17.68 1.80 13.56
C ALA A 259 -17.19 0.43 14.01
N ARG A 260 -15.87 0.24 14.13
CA ARG A 260 -15.25 -1.04 14.51
C ARG A 260 -14.02 -0.81 15.37
N ALA A 261 -13.72 -1.79 16.23
CA ALA A 261 -12.50 -1.84 17.02
C ALA A 261 -11.75 -3.15 16.73
N LEU A 262 -10.43 -3.07 16.57
CA LEU A 262 -9.51 -4.18 16.35
C LEU A 262 -8.42 -4.15 17.43
N LEU A 263 -8.06 -5.31 17.97
CA LEU A 263 -7.00 -5.44 18.98
C LEU A 263 -5.77 -6.11 18.37
N THR A 264 -4.57 -5.55 18.58
CA THR A 264 -3.31 -6.15 18.07
C THR A 264 -2.54 -6.94 19.13
N ALA A 265 -3.22 -7.35 20.19
CA ALA A 265 -2.70 -8.15 21.28
C ALA A 265 -3.64 -9.34 21.54
N PRO A 266 -3.18 -10.44 22.14
CA PRO A 266 -4.06 -11.57 22.41
C PRO A 266 -5.24 -11.15 23.29
N GLY A 267 -6.45 -11.40 22.82
CA GLY A 267 -7.68 -11.14 23.55
C GLY A 267 -7.80 -12.02 24.80
N LYS A 268 -8.54 -11.54 25.78
CA LYS A 268 -8.97 -12.29 26.96
C LYS A 268 -10.45 -12.64 26.81
N GLY A 269 -10.84 -13.77 27.39
CA GLY A 269 -12.23 -14.21 27.41
C GLY A 269 -12.72 -14.66 26.03
N ASP A 270 -13.79 -14.04 25.55
CA ASP A 270 -14.54 -14.44 24.36
C ASP A 270 -14.23 -13.59 23.11
N ILE A 271 -13.20 -12.74 23.18
CA ILE A 271 -12.67 -12.05 22.00
C ILE A 271 -12.01 -13.07 21.09
N LYS A 272 -12.44 -13.09 19.82
CA LYS A 272 -11.81 -13.89 18.78
C LYS A 272 -10.39 -13.36 18.53
N ASN A 273 -9.41 -14.24 18.63
CA ASN A 273 -8.02 -13.98 18.20
C ASN A 273 -7.89 -14.17 16.69
#